data_AF-A0AAV7QPJ4-F1
#
_entry.id   AF-A0AAV7QPJ4-F1
#
_cell.length_a   1.000
_cell.length_b   1.000
_cell.length_c   1.000
_cell.angle_alpha   90.00
_cell.angle_beta   90.00
_cell.angle_gamma   90.00
#
_symmetry.space_group_name_H-M   'P 1'
#
loop_
_entity.id
_entity.type
_entity.pdbx_description
1 polymer ?
#
loop_
_entity_poly.entity_id
_entity_poly.type
_entity_poly.pdbx_seq_one_letter_code
_entity_poly.pdbx_strand_id
1 'polypeptide(L)'
;MAPSSTLRAYDEELEGKYIRKLRKPVVEKLRRDRINSSIEQLRMLLRREFEEQELSPKAEKADILEMAVRYLAQRLQTPAPAVASSEGYSRCLQDSLHFLSLHGAPTETRMKLLRALHRPAAAAEAVCPSRPPSCPSSTKEPAQDSPRVPWRPW
;
A
#
# COMPACT_ATOMS: atom_id res chain seq x y z
N MET A 1 59.50 -4.11 -19.51
CA MET A 1 58.75 -5.37 -19.59
C MET A 1 57.35 -5.12 -19.02
N ALA A 2 56.29 -5.42 -19.77
CA ALA A 2 54.91 -5.46 -19.28
C ALA A 2 54.09 -6.31 -20.27
N PRO A 3 53.56 -7.46 -19.83
CA PRO A 3 52.11 -7.52 -19.61
C PRO A 3 51.75 -8.42 -18.41
N SER A 4 51.24 -7.81 -17.32
CA SER A 4 50.71 -8.53 -16.15
C SER A 4 49.34 -8.01 -15.70
N SER A 5 49.08 -6.72 -15.91
CA SER A 5 47.76 -6.10 -15.66
C SER A 5 46.63 -6.73 -16.51
N THR A 6 46.89 -7.05 -17.78
CA THR A 6 45.83 -7.50 -18.71
C THR A 6 45.26 -8.88 -18.35
N LEU A 7 46.10 -9.82 -17.91
CA LEU A 7 45.63 -11.15 -17.46
C LEU A 7 44.75 -11.02 -16.22
N ARG A 8 45.20 -10.28 -15.19
CA ARG A 8 44.38 -10.02 -13.99
C ARG A 8 43.03 -9.40 -14.30
N ALA A 9 42.97 -8.46 -15.24
CA ALA A 9 41.70 -7.85 -15.65
C ALA A 9 40.73 -8.87 -16.27
N TYR A 10 41.22 -9.85 -17.05
CA TYR A 10 40.38 -10.93 -17.58
C TYR A 10 39.93 -11.91 -16.49
N ASP A 11 40.82 -12.26 -15.55
CA ASP A 11 40.50 -13.14 -14.42
C ASP A 11 39.44 -12.51 -13.49
N GLU A 12 39.61 -11.24 -13.12
CA GLU A 12 38.63 -10.48 -12.31
C GLU A 12 37.26 -10.35 -13.03
N GLU A 13 37.26 -10.17 -14.36
CA GLU A 13 36.02 -10.09 -15.13
C GLU A 13 35.33 -11.47 -15.25
N LEU A 14 36.10 -12.56 -15.39
CA LEU A 14 35.63 -13.94 -15.37
C LEU A 14 35.08 -14.35 -14.01
N GLU A 15 35.79 -14.05 -12.93
CA GLU A 15 35.32 -14.28 -11.56
C GLU A 15 34.05 -13.45 -11.28
N GLY A 16 34.01 -12.19 -11.69
CA GLY A 16 32.80 -11.37 -11.65
C GLY A 16 31.63 -11.99 -12.42
N LYS A 17 31.88 -12.57 -13.61
CA LYS A 17 30.87 -13.32 -14.40
C LYS A 17 30.42 -14.59 -13.66
N TYR A 18 31.31 -15.31 -13.01
CA TYR A 18 31.03 -16.52 -12.23
C TYR A 18 30.23 -16.23 -10.96
N ILE A 19 30.64 -15.23 -10.17
CA ILE A 19 29.93 -14.73 -9.00
C ILE A 19 28.52 -14.26 -9.38
N ARG A 20 28.33 -13.58 -10.53
CA ARG A 20 27.00 -13.22 -11.04
C ARG A 20 26.16 -14.46 -11.39
N LYS A 21 26.74 -15.48 -12.02
CA LYS A 21 26.07 -16.77 -12.31
C LYS A 21 25.66 -17.54 -11.04
N LEU A 22 26.42 -17.42 -9.94
CA LEU A 22 26.11 -18.05 -8.65
C LEU A 22 25.13 -17.25 -7.79
N ARG A 23 25.23 -15.92 -7.74
CA ARG A 23 24.34 -15.08 -6.91
C ARG A 23 22.92 -14.99 -7.48
N LYS A 24 22.75 -14.96 -8.81
CA LYS A 24 21.43 -14.91 -9.45
C LYS A 24 20.46 -16.02 -9.00
N PRO A 25 20.80 -17.34 -9.07
CA PRO A 25 19.90 -18.40 -8.64
C PRO A 25 19.60 -18.36 -7.13
N VAL A 26 20.52 -17.87 -6.29
CA VAL A 26 20.25 -17.69 -4.84
C VAL A 26 19.22 -16.58 -4.61
N VAL A 27 19.37 -15.42 -5.27
CA VAL A 27 18.43 -14.29 -5.14
C VAL A 27 17.05 -14.66 -5.70
N GLU A 28 16.99 -15.30 -6.86
CA GLU A 28 15.73 -15.77 -7.45
C GLU A 28 15.07 -16.87 -6.59
N LYS A 29 15.85 -17.77 -5.97
CA LYS A 29 15.32 -18.72 -4.98
C LYS A 29 14.68 -17.99 -3.80
N LEU A 30 15.42 -17.10 -3.12
CA LEU A 30 14.89 -16.32 -1.98
C LEU A 30 13.63 -15.54 -2.34
N ARG A 31 13.54 -15.03 -3.57
CA ARG A 31 12.34 -14.38 -4.12
C ARG A 31 11.18 -15.34 -4.33
N ARG A 32 11.41 -16.54 -4.88
CA ARG A 32 10.38 -17.59 -5.04
C ARG A 32 9.88 -18.05 -3.68
N ASP A 33 10.78 -18.27 -2.74
CA ASP A 33 10.47 -18.69 -1.37
C ASP A 33 9.62 -17.62 -0.66
N ARG A 34 9.94 -16.32 -0.82
CA ARG A 34 9.12 -15.21 -0.34
C ARG A 34 7.71 -15.20 -0.96
N ILE A 35 7.60 -15.40 -2.28
CA ILE A 35 6.30 -15.45 -2.98
C ILE A 35 5.47 -16.63 -2.47
N ASN A 36 6.07 -17.82 -2.39
CA ASN A 36 5.42 -19.03 -1.86
C ASN A 36 4.92 -18.81 -0.42
N SER A 37 5.73 -18.21 0.44
CA SER A 37 5.36 -17.86 1.82
C SER A 37 4.17 -16.89 1.86
N SER A 38 4.16 -15.85 1.02
CA SER A 38 3.04 -14.90 0.96
C SER A 38 1.72 -15.52 0.43
N ILE A 39 1.80 -16.53 -0.44
CA ILE A 39 0.62 -17.26 -0.93
C ILE A 39 0.04 -18.15 0.18
N GLU A 40 0.87 -18.82 0.99
CA GLU A 40 0.39 -19.61 2.12
C GLU A 40 -0.17 -18.71 3.24
N GLN A 41 0.44 -17.55 3.49
CA GLN A 41 -0.12 -16.52 4.37
C GLN A 41 -1.50 -16.04 3.90
N LEU A 42 -1.66 -15.80 2.59
CA LEU A 42 -2.93 -15.39 1.99
C LEU A 42 -4.02 -16.46 2.16
N ARG A 43 -3.69 -17.74 1.93
CA ARG A 43 -4.59 -18.87 2.20
C ARG A 43 -4.99 -18.98 3.67
N MET A 44 -4.06 -18.71 4.59
CA MET A 44 -4.34 -18.73 6.04
C MET A 44 -5.23 -17.56 6.49
N LEU A 45 -5.14 -16.39 5.82
CA LEU A 45 -6.01 -15.25 6.06
C LEU A 45 -7.44 -15.47 5.52
N LEU A 46 -7.57 -16.12 4.36
CA LEU A 46 -8.84 -16.39 3.67
C LEU A 46 -9.53 -17.69 4.11
N ARG A 47 -9.14 -18.28 5.25
CA ARG A 47 -9.59 -19.63 5.62
C ARG A 47 -11.11 -19.75 5.72
N ARG A 48 -11.78 -18.72 6.26
CA ARG A 48 -13.25 -18.73 6.40
C ARG A 48 -13.92 -18.70 5.03
N GLU A 49 -13.40 -17.92 4.11
CA GLU A 49 -13.89 -17.80 2.75
C GLU A 49 -13.69 -19.11 1.95
N PHE A 50 -12.67 -19.90 2.30
CA PHE A 50 -12.49 -21.29 1.82
C PHE A 50 -13.50 -22.27 2.45
N GLU A 51 -13.69 -22.21 3.77
CA GLU A 51 -14.67 -23.01 4.53
C GLU A 51 -16.12 -22.74 4.03
N GLU A 52 -16.50 -21.47 3.87
CA GLU A 52 -17.82 -21.00 3.39
C GLU A 52 -18.15 -21.39 1.94
N GLN A 53 -17.16 -21.82 1.15
CA GLN A 53 -17.33 -22.26 -0.24
C GLN A 53 -17.09 -23.77 -0.43
N GLU A 54 -16.98 -24.55 0.64
CA GLU A 54 -16.66 -25.99 0.62
C GLU A 54 -15.38 -26.32 -0.19
N LEU A 55 -14.46 -25.35 -0.29
CA LEU A 55 -13.22 -25.51 -1.04
C LEU A 55 -12.18 -26.25 -0.20
N SER A 56 -11.49 -27.21 -0.83
CA SER A 56 -10.47 -27.99 -0.13
C SER A 56 -9.31 -27.09 0.34
N PRO A 57 -8.59 -27.47 1.42
CA PRO A 57 -6.82 -26.90 1.69
C PRO A 57 -7.24 -27.39 2.22
N LYS A 58 -6.69 -28.48 1.02
CA LYS A 58 -5.53 -28.51 0.08
C LYS A 58 -5.33 -27.41 -1.00
N ALA A 59 -6.32 -26.60 -1.37
CA ALA A 59 -6.34 -25.48 -2.35
C ALA A 59 -5.06 -25.21 -3.18
N GLU A 60 -5.18 -25.22 -4.51
CA GLU A 60 -4.09 -24.87 -5.42
C GLU A 60 -3.76 -23.36 -5.41
N LYS A 61 -2.60 -23.00 -5.96
CA LYS A 61 -2.16 -21.60 -6.04
C LYS A 61 -3.05 -20.73 -6.93
N ALA A 62 -3.76 -21.33 -7.90
CA ALA A 62 -4.79 -20.64 -8.67
C ALA A 62 -5.97 -20.27 -7.76
N ASP A 63 -6.57 -21.25 -7.10
CA ASP A 63 -7.71 -21.11 -6.19
C ASP A 63 -7.47 -20.05 -5.10
N ILE A 64 -6.28 -20.05 -4.49
CA ILE A 64 -5.89 -19.08 -3.45
C ILE A 64 -5.87 -17.64 -3.99
N LEU A 65 -5.37 -17.44 -5.21
CA LEU A 65 -5.32 -16.12 -5.84
C LEU A 65 -6.70 -15.69 -6.35
N GLU A 66 -7.49 -16.62 -6.88
CA GLU A 66 -8.86 -16.33 -7.34
C GLU A 66 -9.78 -15.99 -6.15
N MET A 67 -9.72 -16.76 -5.06
CA MET A 67 -10.42 -16.43 -3.82
C MET A 67 -10.04 -15.03 -3.32
N ALA A 68 -8.75 -14.70 -3.31
CA ALA A 68 -8.29 -13.38 -2.89
C ALA A 68 -8.85 -12.25 -3.76
N VAL A 69 -8.89 -12.44 -5.08
CA VAL A 69 -9.50 -11.48 -6.02
C VAL A 69 -11.00 -11.36 -5.78
N ARG A 70 -11.73 -12.48 -5.62
CA ARG A 70 -13.18 -12.48 -5.36
C ARG A 70 -13.52 -11.83 -4.01
N TYR A 71 -12.77 -12.13 -2.95
CA TYR A 71 -12.91 -11.51 -1.64
C TYR A 71 -12.65 -10.00 -1.67
N LEU A 72 -11.54 -9.56 -2.28
CA LEU A 72 -11.23 -8.13 -2.41
C LEU A 72 -12.27 -7.42 -3.28
N ALA A 73 -12.72 -8.03 -4.38
CA ALA A 73 -13.76 -7.47 -5.23
C ALA A 73 -15.08 -7.28 -4.45
N GLN A 74 -15.48 -8.23 -3.60
CA GLN A 74 -16.67 -8.08 -2.74
C GLN A 74 -16.46 -6.95 -1.71
N ARG A 75 -15.32 -6.95 -1.00
CA ARG A 75 -14.97 -5.95 0.03
C ARG A 75 -14.83 -4.51 -0.49
N LEU A 76 -14.54 -4.34 -1.78
CA LEU A 76 -14.42 -3.03 -2.44
C LEU A 76 -15.70 -2.59 -3.16
N GLN A 77 -16.56 -3.54 -3.56
CA GLN A 77 -17.88 -3.24 -4.15
C GLN A 77 -18.95 -2.98 -3.09
N THR A 78 -18.88 -3.63 -1.92
CA THR A 78 -19.50 -3.04 -0.73
C THR A 78 -18.74 -1.75 -0.42
N PRO A 79 -19.36 -0.56 -0.43
CA PRO A 79 -18.70 0.63 0.08
C PRO A 79 -18.36 0.33 1.55
N ALA A 80 -17.07 0.39 1.89
CA ALA A 80 -16.60 0.11 3.24
C ALA A 80 -17.47 0.91 4.23
N PRO A 81 -18.18 0.25 5.16
CA PRO A 81 -19.26 0.91 5.87
C PRO A 81 -18.66 2.06 6.65
N ALA A 82 -19.09 3.29 6.33
CA ALA A 82 -18.46 4.50 6.85
C ALA A 82 -18.49 4.55 8.38
N VAL A 83 -19.38 3.76 9.02
CA VAL A 83 -19.65 3.62 10.45
C VAL A 83 -18.42 3.77 11.36
N ALA A 84 -17.29 3.13 11.06
CA ALA A 84 -16.10 3.20 11.92
C ALA A 84 -15.53 4.63 12.06
N SER A 85 -15.76 5.50 11.07
CA SER A 85 -15.49 6.93 11.14
C SER A 85 -16.76 7.76 11.34
N SER A 86 -17.87 7.39 10.69
CA SER A 86 -19.11 8.16 10.66
C SER A 86 -19.94 8.07 11.94
N GLU A 87 -19.79 7.04 12.77
CA GLU A 87 -20.52 6.90 14.04
C GLU A 87 -20.00 7.91 15.06
N GLY A 88 -18.68 7.90 15.34
CA GLY A 88 -18.04 8.92 16.17
C GLY A 88 -18.17 10.34 15.60
N TYR A 89 -18.08 10.50 14.28
CA TYR A 89 -18.26 11.79 13.60
C TYR A 89 -19.69 12.33 13.67
N SER A 90 -20.70 11.50 13.42
CA SER A 90 -22.11 11.89 13.52
C SER A 90 -22.50 12.25 14.95
N ARG A 91 -21.95 11.54 15.95
CA ARG A 91 -22.09 11.91 17.36
C ARG A 91 -21.45 13.28 17.66
N CYS A 92 -20.20 13.48 17.25
CA CYS A 92 -19.51 14.77 17.42
C CYS A 92 -20.26 15.93 16.74
N LEU A 93 -20.81 15.71 15.55
CA LEU A 93 -21.66 16.67 14.82
C LEU A 93 -22.98 16.95 15.58
N GLN A 94 -23.64 15.91 16.08
CA GLN A 94 -24.88 16.04 16.87
C GLN A 94 -24.64 16.86 18.14
N ASP A 95 -23.60 16.52 18.92
CA ASP A 95 -23.26 17.23 20.15
C ASP A 95 -22.85 18.69 19.87
N SER A 96 -22.12 18.95 18.76
CA SER A 96 -21.77 20.31 18.32
C SER A 96 -22.99 21.15 17.94
N LEU A 97 -23.96 20.58 17.22
CA LEU A 97 -25.21 21.26 16.84
C LEU A 97 -26.11 21.50 18.05
N HIS A 98 -26.12 20.56 19.01
CA HIS A 98 -26.83 20.71 20.27
C HIS A 98 -26.25 21.86 21.11
N PHE A 99 -24.93 21.91 21.28
CA PHE A 99 -24.23 23.02 21.95
C PHE A 99 -24.56 24.38 21.31
N LEU A 100 -24.48 24.48 19.98
CA LEU A 100 -24.85 25.69 19.25
C LEU A 100 -26.33 26.07 19.40
N SER A 101 -27.22 25.10 19.64
CA SER A 101 -28.63 25.37 19.92
C SER A 101 -28.85 25.88 21.34
N LEU A 102 -28.18 25.29 22.35
CA LEU A 102 -28.26 25.73 23.75
C LEU A 102 -27.73 27.15 23.95
N HIS A 103 -26.61 27.49 23.29
CA HIS A 103 -26.00 28.82 23.38
C HIS A 103 -26.57 29.83 22.36
N GLY A 104 -27.77 29.58 21.83
CA GLY A 104 -28.51 30.56 21.02
C GLY A 104 -27.89 30.93 19.67
N ALA A 105 -26.90 30.17 19.17
CA ALA A 105 -26.20 30.52 17.94
C ALA A 105 -27.16 30.52 16.73
N PRO A 106 -27.01 31.45 15.76
CA PRO A 106 -27.95 31.57 14.64
C PRO A 106 -28.15 30.27 13.85
N THR A 107 -29.38 30.02 13.40
CA THR A 107 -29.71 28.87 12.54
C THR A 107 -28.84 28.82 11.29
N GLU A 108 -28.50 29.99 10.74
CA GLU A 108 -27.52 30.19 9.67
C GLU A 108 -26.17 29.52 9.96
N THR A 109 -25.63 29.68 11.17
CA THR A 109 -24.37 29.06 11.61
C THR A 109 -24.50 27.54 11.73
N ARG A 110 -25.60 27.03 12.30
CA ARG A 110 -25.88 25.60 12.42
C ARG A 110 -26.01 24.95 11.04
N MET A 111 -26.70 25.61 10.11
CA MET A 111 -26.85 25.17 8.72
C MET A 111 -25.56 25.30 7.91
N LYS A 112 -24.66 26.25 8.23
CA LYS A 112 -23.32 26.32 7.63
C LYS A 112 -22.44 25.16 8.10
N LEU A 113 -22.45 24.85 9.39
CA LEU A 113 -21.75 23.68 9.95
C LEU A 113 -22.24 22.38 9.30
N LEU A 114 -23.56 22.17 9.24
CA LEU A 114 -24.17 21.02 8.55
C LEU A 114 -23.77 20.92 7.07
N ARG A 115 -23.74 22.03 6.32
CA ARG A 115 -23.37 22.05 4.89
C ARG A 115 -21.87 21.84 4.66
N ALA A 116 -21.01 22.31 5.56
CA ALA A 116 -19.57 22.07 5.49
C ALA A 116 -19.23 20.59 5.75
N LEU A 117 -19.96 19.95 6.66
CA LEU A 117 -19.68 18.58 7.13
C LEU A 117 -20.43 17.50 6.33
N HIS A 118 -21.61 17.77 5.77
CA HIS A 118 -22.24 16.89 4.77
C HIS A 118 -21.58 16.95 3.39
N ARG A 119 -20.55 17.78 3.17
CA ARG A 119 -19.88 17.84 1.86
C ARG A 119 -19.11 16.52 1.64
N PRO A 120 -19.38 15.76 0.55
CA PRO A 120 -18.71 14.50 0.31
C PRO A 120 -17.18 14.65 0.25
N ALA A 121 -16.46 13.66 0.77
CA ALA A 121 -15.00 13.64 0.85
C ALA A 121 -14.28 13.70 -0.52
N ALA A 122 -15.02 13.67 -1.65
CA ALA A 122 -14.52 13.99 -2.99
C ALA A 122 -13.91 15.41 -3.13
N ALA A 123 -14.04 16.27 -2.10
CA ALA A 123 -13.36 17.57 -2.01
C ALA A 123 -12.24 17.61 -0.93
N ALA A 124 -11.88 16.47 -0.32
CA ALA A 124 -10.84 16.37 0.72
C ALA A 124 -9.44 16.02 0.17
N GLU A 125 -9.31 15.80 -1.14
CA GLU A 125 -8.06 15.65 -1.91
C GLU A 125 -7.26 16.97 -1.95
N ALA A 126 -6.80 17.44 -0.78
CA ALA A 126 -5.95 18.62 -0.63
C ALA A 126 -5.16 18.67 0.68
N VAL A 127 -5.69 18.16 1.81
CA VAL A 127 -5.08 18.36 3.14
C VAL A 127 -5.09 17.09 4.00
N CYS A 128 -4.04 16.27 3.86
CA CYS A 128 -3.68 15.24 4.83
C CYS A 128 -2.54 15.73 5.75
N PRO A 129 -2.78 16.06 7.03
CA PRO A 129 -1.74 16.45 7.97
C PRO A 129 -1.01 15.21 8.54
N SER A 130 -0.37 14.43 7.67
CA SER A 130 0.26 13.14 8.01
C SER A 130 1.75 13.10 7.66
N ARG A 131 2.53 14.06 8.18
CA ARG A 131 4.01 13.96 8.22
C ARG A 131 4.55 14.63 9.49
N PRO A 132 5.33 13.93 10.33
CA PRO A 132 6.08 14.58 11.41
C PRO A 132 7.18 15.48 10.83
N PRO A 133 7.59 16.54 11.55
CA PRO A 133 8.59 17.49 11.05
C PRO A 133 9.98 16.85 10.97
N SER A 134 10.42 16.56 9.75
CA SER A 134 11.81 16.20 9.46
C SER A 134 12.67 17.48 9.43
N CYS A 135 13.77 17.52 10.18
CA CYS A 135 14.62 18.71 10.32
C CYS A 135 15.21 19.19 8.98
N PRO A 136 15.43 20.50 8.80
CA PRO A 136 15.91 21.07 7.55
C PRO A 136 17.42 20.83 7.32
N SER A 137 17.79 20.38 6.13
CA SER A 137 19.18 20.37 5.65
C SER A 137 19.27 20.94 4.23
N SER A 138 19.52 22.25 4.18
CA SER A 138 20.22 23.02 3.13
C SER A 138 20.17 22.58 1.64
N THR A 139 19.49 23.41 0.84
CA THR A 139 20.03 24.02 -0.41
C THR A 139 20.06 23.23 -1.74
N LYS A 140 19.04 23.53 -2.57
CA LYS A 140 19.05 23.89 -4.02
C LYS A 140 19.64 22.94 -5.09
N GLU A 141 18.71 22.53 -5.99
CA GLU A 141 18.73 22.69 -7.46
C GLU A 141 19.81 22.03 -8.37
N PRO A 142 19.51 21.75 -9.66
CA PRO A 142 18.21 21.50 -10.29
C PRO A 142 18.15 20.23 -11.19
N ALA A 143 16.93 19.88 -11.61
CA ALA A 143 16.54 19.19 -12.85
C ALA A 143 17.44 18.09 -13.46
N GLN A 144 16.88 16.87 -13.54
CA GLN A 144 16.67 16.24 -14.85
C GLN A 144 15.49 15.24 -14.83
N ASP A 145 14.80 15.14 -15.97
CA ASP A 145 13.63 14.27 -16.13
C ASP A 145 14.06 12.80 -16.22
N SER A 146 13.61 11.99 -15.25
CA SER A 146 14.00 10.58 -15.14
C SER A 146 12.81 9.70 -15.50
N PRO A 147 12.86 8.96 -16.63
CA PRO A 147 11.72 8.18 -17.09
C PRO A 147 11.37 7.12 -16.05
N ARG A 148 10.08 7.01 -15.69
CA ARG A 148 9.56 6.02 -14.74
C ARG A 148 9.96 4.61 -15.19
N VAL A 149 11.03 4.08 -14.62
CA VAL A 149 11.57 2.77 -15.02
C VAL A 149 10.52 1.70 -14.75
N PRO A 150 9.97 1.02 -15.78
CA PRO A 150 8.98 -0.02 -15.56
C PRO A 150 9.63 -1.15 -14.76
N TRP A 151 8.87 -1.69 -13.79
CA TRP A 151 9.35 -2.68 -12.83
C TRP A 151 9.98 -3.87 -13.56
N ARG A 152 11.29 -4.05 -13.43
CA ARG A 152 12.02 -5.11 -14.12
C ARG A 152 12.04 -6.39 -13.27
N PRO A 153 11.52 -7.52 -13.77
CA PRO A 153 11.88 -8.83 -13.25
C PRO A 153 13.41 -9.03 -13.41
N TRP A 154 14.01 -9.70 -12.43
CA TRP A 154 15.45 -9.99 -12.29
C TRP A 154 15.87 -11.33 -12.93
#